data_AF-A0A7X3P0F6-F1
#
_entry.id   AF-A0A7X3P0F6-F1
#
_cell.length_a   1.000
_cell.length_b   1.000
_cell.length_c   1.000
_cell.angle_alpha   90.00
_cell.angle_beta   90.00
_cell.angle_gamma   90.00
#
_symmetry.space_group_name_H-M   'P 1'
#
loop_
_entity.id
_entity.type
_entity.pdbx_description
1 polymer ?
#
loop_
_entity_poly.entity_id
_entity_poly.type
_entity_poly.pdbx_seq_one_letter_code
_entity_poly.pdbx_strand_id
1 'polypeptide(L)'
;MPKNLLRHLPAIEKLLNTQEMLDLQAIYTRSLVTEALRAVVADIRNDILSGNHTQLPEHAEYAKRTHQKILEKIGERMRPVVNATGTVTHTNLGRSLLSTATCEAIQQAAQNYVNLEYDIATGRRGHRDRITEPLLQQLTGCEASTIVNNNAAAVLLALQTMARGKEVIVSRGELIEIGGAFRVPDVMAASGAILREVGTTNRTHLRDYAEAINENTGLLLKVHPSNYKILGFTSTPSMEELTELGAQHGIPTMEDLGSGALIDMTTYGLPHEPLVGERIASGVDVVTFSGDKLLGGPQAGIIVGKTEWIEKMRKNPMMRALRVDKLIIAGLSATLQLYLTADDALTERFPMLNRYTRPMETLHTLATELKAQLESLFGEKVDIQVSDTYGQIGSGALPVETLPSIALVLEPAEVSAEMLAAQFRNATIPVIGRIKEGLFWLDLRTVYEREQTWIVETATQVAKAL
;
A
#
# COMPACT_ATOMS: atom_id res chain seq x y z
N MET A 1 -42.91 -23.26 -28.36
CA MET A 1 -42.47 -23.18 -26.96
C MET A 1 -42.00 -21.77 -26.57
N PRO A 2 -41.02 -21.11 -27.23
CA PRO A 2 -40.47 -19.82 -26.74
C PRO A 2 -41.42 -18.61 -26.87
N LYS A 3 -42.15 -18.52 -28.00
CA LYS A 3 -43.10 -17.42 -28.26
C LYS A 3 -44.26 -17.34 -27.25
N ASN A 4 -44.60 -18.44 -26.57
CA ASN A 4 -45.65 -18.46 -25.56
C ASN A 4 -45.15 -17.88 -24.23
N LEU A 5 -43.95 -18.29 -23.77
CA LEU A 5 -43.34 -17.77 -22.55
C LEU A 5 -43.04 -16.26 -22.62
N LEU A 6 -42.54 -15.77 -23.75
CA LEU A 6 -42.27 -14.34 -23.95
C LEU A 6 -43.51 -13.44 -23.79
N ARG A 7 -44.69 -13.94 -24.16
CA ARG A 7 -45.96 -13.22 -24.00
C ARG A 7 -46.42 -13.14 -22.54
N HIS A 8 -45.94 -14.06 -21.69
CA HIS A 8 -46.34 -14.16 -20.30
C HIS A 8 -45.32 -13.50 -19.35
N LEU A 9 -44.22 -12.92 -19.86
CA LEU A 9 -43.28 -12.16 -19.05
C LEU A 9 -44.02 -11.02 -18.33
N PRO A 10 -43.99 -10.97 -16.98
CA PRO A 10 -44.69 -9.93 -16.24
C PRO A 10 -44.18 -8.53 -16.60
N ALA A 11 -45.09 -7.54 -16.60
CA ALA A 11 -44.71 -6.14 -16.71
C ALA A 11 -43.83 -5.74 -15.50
N ILE A 12 -42.83 -4.89 -15.73
CA ILE A 12 -41.93 -4.39 -14.68
C ILE A 12 -42.74 -3.82 -13.50
N GLU A 13 -43.76 -3.00 -13.78
CA GLU A 13 -44.59 -2.40 -12.74
C GLU A 13 -45.37 -3.44 -11.92
N LYS A 14 -45.77 -4.57 -12.53
CA LYS A 14 -46.43 -5.66 -11.81
C LYS A 14 -45.47 -6.33 -10.84
N LEU A 15 -44.23 -6.58 -11.27
CA LEU A 15 -43.17 -7.14 -10.43
C LEU A 15 -42.78 -6.17 -9.31
N LEU A 16 -42.66 -4.87 -9.59
CA LEU A 16 -42.34 -3.86 -8.57
C LEU A 16 -43.37 -3.77 -7.42
N ASN A 17 -44.60 -4.24 -7.64
CA ASN A 17 -45.66 -4.26 -6.64
C ASN A 17 -45.82 -5.61 -5.92
N THR A 18 -44.93 -6.59 -6.17
CA THR A 18 -44.91 -7.83 -5.36
C THR A 18 -44.24 -7.57 -4.01
N GLN A 19 -44.57 -8.37 -3.00
CA GLN A 19 -44.03 -8.19 -1.65
C GLN A 19 -42.50 -8.25 -1.64
N GLU A 20 -41.90 -9.17 -2.39
CA GLU A 20 -40.45 -9.37 -2.43
C GLU A 20 -39.72 -8.16 -3.04
N MET A 21 -40.33 -7.45 -4.00
CA MET A 21 -39.77 -6.22 -4.56
C MET A 21 -40.04 -5.00 -3.68
N LEU A 22 -41.14 -4.99 -2.92
CA LEU A 22 -41.41 -3.97 -1.91
C LEU A 22 -40.40 -4.06 -0.76
N ASP A 23 -40.01 -5.27 -0.35
CA ASP A 23 -38.96 -5.49 0.65
C ASP A 23 -37.61 -4.93 0.18
N LEU A 24 -37.27 -5.14 -1.10
CA LEU A 24 -36.08 -4.51 -1.70
C LEU A 24 -36.20 -2.98 -1.77
N GLN A 25 -37.39 -2.43 -2.00
CA GLN A 25 -37.63 -0.98 -2.01
C GLN A 25 -37.62 -0.34 -0.62
N ALA A 26 -37.78 -1.12 0.45
CA ALA A 26 -37.58 -0.64 1.81
C ALA A 26 -36.09 -0.43 2.15
N ILE A 27 -35.19 -1.13 1.44
CA ILE A 27 -33.74 -1.07 1.63
C ILE A 27 -33.08 -0.15 0.60
N TYR A 28 -33.53 -0.23 -0.66
CA TYR A 28 -32.93 0.45 -1.80
C TYR A 28 -33.91 1.43 -2.45
N THR A 29 -33.38 2.45 -3.12
CA THR A 29 -34.23 3.39 -3.87
C THR A 29 -34.99 2.66 -4.98
N ARG A 30 -36.27 3.03 -5.17
CA ARG A 30 -37.11 2.45 -6.23
C ARG A 30 -36.49 2.54 -7.62
N SER A 31 -35.74 3.60 -7.91
CA SER A 31 -35.02 3.75 -9.19
C SER A 31 -33.99 2.65 -9.40
N LEU A 32 -33.20 2.34 -8.37
CA LEU A 32 -32.19 1.28 -8.41
C LEU A 32 -32.82 -0.10 -8.57
N VAL A 33 -33.89 -0.38 -7.80
CA VAL A 33 -34.64 -1.64 -7.91
C VAL A 33 -35.23 -1.79 -9.32
N THR A 34 -35.83 -0.73 -9.85
CA THR A 34 -36.42 -0.73 -11.20
C THR A 34 -35.38 -1.00 -12.28
N GLU A 35 -34.20 -0.37 -12.18
CA GLU A 35 -33.13 -0.58 -13.14
C GLU A 35 -32.58 -2.01 -13.10
N ALA A 36 -32.28 -2.52 -11.91
CA ALA A 36 -31.79 -3.88 -11.73
C ALA A 36 -32.83 -4.91 -12.21
N LEU A 37 -34.11 -4.70 -11.89
CA LEU A 37 -35.21 -5.55 -12.34
C LEU A 37 -35.35 -5.54 -13.87
N ARG A 38 -35.18 -4.39 -14.53
CA ARG A 38 -35.17 -4.31 -16.00
C ARG A 38 -34.06 -5.16 -16.61
N ALA A 39 -32.86 -5.14 -16.01
CA ALA A 39 -31.76 -5.99 -16.44
C ALA A 39 -32.08 -7.48 -16.22
N VAL A 40 -32.64 -7.87 -15.08
CA VAL A 40 -33.06 -9.26 -14.82
C VAL A 40 -34.12 -9.73 -15.83
N VAL A 41 -35.13 -8.90 -16.11
CA VAL A 41 -36.15 -9.24 -17.10
C VAL A 41 -35.57 -9.34 -18.52
N ALA A 42 -34.55 -8.54 -18.84
CA ALA A 42 -33.82 -8.64 -20.10
C ALA A 42 -33.02 -9.94 -20.20
N ASP A 43 -32.33 -10.35 -19.13
CA ASP A 43 -31.59 -11.62 -19.08
C ASP A 43 -32.53 -12.81 -19.26
N ILE A 44 -33.62 -12.86 -18.49
CA ILE A 44 -34.63 -13.93 -18.61
C ILE A 44 -35.24 -13.96 -20.01
N ARG A 45 -35.48 -12.79 -20.63
CA ARG A 45 -35.95 -12.71 -22.02
C ARG A 45 -34.96 -13.36 -22.98
N ASN A 46 -33.67 -13.08 -22.82
CA ASN A 46 -32.61 -13.67 -23.65
C ASN A 46 -32.51 -15.18 -23.43
N ASP A 47 -32.63 -15.66 -22.19
CA ASP A 47 -32.56 -17.09 -21.89
C ASP A 47 -33.78 -17.87 -22.45
N ILE A 48 -34.96 -17.25 -22.50
CA ILE A 48 -36.13 -17.83 -23.18
C ILE A 48 -35.89 -17.91 -24.70
N LEU A 49 -35.24 -16.90 -25.29
CA LEU A 49 -34.94 -16.86 -26.72
C LEU A 49 -33.87 -17.89 -27.12
N SER A 50 -32.89 -18.16 -26.25
CA SER A 50 -31.87 -19.19 -26.47
C SER A 50 -32.36 -20.62 -26.23
N GLY A 51 -33.58 -20.80 -25.70
CA GLY A 51 -34.15 -22.11 -25.40
C GLY A 51 -33.73 -22.69 -24.04
N ASN A 52 -33.04 -21.90 -23.21
CA ASN A 52 -32.56 -22.31 -21.89
C ASN A 52 -33.66 -22.34 -20.81
N HIS A 53 -34.83 -21.77 -21.10
CA HIS A 53 -36.00 -21.78 -20.21
C HIS A 53 -37.21 -22.47 -20.82
N THR A 54 -37.75 -23.44 -20.08
CA THR A 54 -39.02 -24.12 -20.39
C THR A 54 -40.21 -23.53 -19.62
N GLN A 55 -39.95 -22.74 -18.56
CA GLN A 55 -40.95 -22.08 -17.71
C GLN A 55 -40.45 -20.70 -17.23
N LEU A 56 -41.39 -19.82 -16.87
CA LEU A 56 -41.09 -18.51 -16.28
C LEU A 56 -40.68 -18.67 -14.80
N PRO A 57 -39.70 -17.89 -14.30
CA PRO A 57 -39.36 -17.89 -12.88
C PRO A 57 -40.50 -17.43 -11.98
N GLU A 58 -40.50 -17.86 -10.73
CA GLU A 58 -41.37 -17.33 -9.67
C GLU A 58 -40.95 -15.92 -9.25
N HIS A 59 -41.84 -15.15 -8.62
CA HIS A 59 -41.55 -13.78 -8.16
C HIS A 59 -40.33 -13.71 -7.22
N ALA A 60 -40.18 -14.71 -6.34
CA ALA A 60 -39.03 -14.82 -5.43
C ALA A 60 -37.69 -14.89 -6.20
N GLU A 61 -37.64 -15.58 -7.35
CA GLU A 61 -36.44 -15.67 -8.18
C GLU A 61 -36.13 -14.34 -8.89
N TYR A 62 -37.15 -13.60 -9.36
CA TYR A 62 -36.94 -12.24 -9.87
C TYR A 62 -36.35 -11.33 -8.80
N ALA A 63 -36.88 -11.38 -7.57
CA ALA A 63 -36.40 -10.58 -6.45
C ALA A 63 -34.96 -10.96 -6.08
N LYS A 64 -34.66 -12.25 -5.98
CA LYS A 64 -33.30 -12.74 -5.72
C LYS A 64 -32.30 -12.27 -6.77
N ARG A 65 -32.59 -12.44 -8.07
CA ARG A 65 -31.72 -11.98 -9.15
C ARG A 65 -31.60 -10.45 -9.18
N THR A 66 -32.68 -9.74 -8.83
CA THR A 66 -32.68 -8.28 -8.78
C THR A 66 -31.80 -7.79 -7.64
N HIS A 67 -31.94 -8.38 -6.45
CA HIS A 67 -31.07 -8.11 -5.32
C HIS A 67 -29.62 -8.40 -5.66
N GLN A 68 -29.33 -9.52 -6.31
CA GLN A 68 -27.98 -9.85 -6.76
C GLN A 68 -27.42 -8.78 -7.72
N LYS A 69 -28.19 -8.34 -8.74
CA LYS A 69 -27.75 -7.26 -9.64
C LYS A 69 -27.57 -5.93 -8.93
N ILE A 70 -28.39 -5.65 -7.91
CA ILE A 70 -28.20 -4.47 -7.05
C ILE A 70 -26.85 -4.60 -6.33
N LEU A 71 -26.59 -5.72 -5.66
CA LEU A 71 -25.34 -5.97 -4.94
C LEU A 71 -24.13 -5.92 -5.88
N GLU A 72 -24.21 -6.47 -7.09
CA GLU A 72 -23.15 -6.35 -8.10
C GLU A 72 -22.90 -4.89 -8.52
N LYS A 73 -23.97 -4.08 -8.57
CA LYS A 73 -23.90 -2.68 -9.00
C LYS A 73 -23.38 -1.73 -7.91
N ILE A 74 -23.87 -1.89 -6.68
CA ILE A 74 -23.54 -1.01 -5.55
C ILE A 74 -22.52 -1.61 -4.59
N GLY A 75 -22.08 -2.84 -4.84
CA GLY A 75 -21.20 -3.60 -3.97
C GLY A 75 -19.89 -2.88 -3.67
N GLU A 76 -19.28 -3.27 -2.54
CA GLU A 76 -18.03 -2.72 -2.08
C GLU A 76 -16.91 -2.95 -3.11
N ARG A 77 -16.45 -1.86 -3.72
CA ARG A 77 -15.33 -1.90 -4.66
C ARG A 77 -13.98 -2.03 -3.95
N MET A 78 -13.92 -1.59 -2.70
CA MET A 78 -12.79 -1.76 -1.80
C MET A 78 -13.26 -2.66 -0.66
N ARG A 79 -12.71 -3.87 -0.60
CA ARG A 79 -13.04 -4.89 0.38
C ARG A 79 -11.76 -5.48 0.98
N PRO A 80 -11.81 -6.01 2.21
CA PRO A 80 -10.69 -6.77 2.75
C PRO A 80 -10.31 -7.94 1.85
N VAL A 81 -9.03 -8.26 1.79
CA VAL A 81 -8.49 -9.40 1.06
C VAL A 81 -7.47 -10.13 1.93
N VAL A 82 -7.36 -11.43 1.75
CA VAL A 82 -6.24 -12.20 2.30
C VAL A 82 -5.05 -12.06 1.37
N ASN A 83 -3.96 -11.50 1.88
CA ASN A 83 -2.67 -11.54 1.22
C ASN A 83 -1.99 -12.87 1.53
N ALA A 84 -1.85 -13.74 0.53
CA ALA A 84 -1.09 -15.00 0.58
C ALA A 84 -0.03 -15.03 -0.53
N THR A 85 0.48 -13.86 -0.94
CA THR A 85 1.47 -13.71 -2.02
C THR A 85 2.90 -13.89 -1.53
N GLY A 86 3.13 -13.72 -0.22
CA GLY A 86 4.45 -13.71 0.41
C GLY A 86 5.10 -12.33 0.46
N THR A 87 4.51 -11.31 -0.18
CA THR A 87 4.97 -9.92 -0.10
C THR A 87 4.25 -9.20 1.04
N VAL A 88 4.97 -8.79 2.09
CA VAL A 88 4.33 -8.19 3.28
C VAL A 88 3.82 -6.78 2.98
N THR A 89 4.68 -5.87 2.53
CA THR A 89 4.27 -4.51 2.14
C THR A 89 3.90 -4.46 0.67
N HIS A 90 2.74 -5.04 0.35
CA HIS A 90 2.32 -5.22 -1.04
C HIS A 90 1.67 -3.94 -1.61
N THR A 91 2.28 -3.33 -2.63
CA THR A 91 1.81 -2.04 -3.18
C THR A 91 0.35 -2.09 -3.67
N ASN A 92 -0.05 -3.15 -4.39
CA ASN A 92 -1.43 -3.28 -4.88
C ASN A 92 -2.46 -3.59 -3.79
N LEU A 93 -2.04 -4.08 -2.61
CA LEU A 93 -2.93 -4.48 -1.52
C LEU A 93 -2.91 -3.48 -0.34
N GLY A 94 -2.40 -2.26 -0.57
CA GLY A 94 -2.43 -1.18 0.41
C GLY A 94 -1.20 -1.05 1.31
N ARG A 95 -0.07 -1.68 0.97
CA ARG A 95 1.22 -1.58 1.69
C ARG A 95 1.12 -2.04 3.15
N SER A 96 1.44 -1.16 4.11
CA SER A 96 1.55 -1.48 5.53
C SER A 96 0.19 -1.49 6.22
N LEU A 97 -0.08 -2.58 6.93
CA LEU A 97 -1.20 -2.65 7.87
C LEU A 97 -0.91 -1.77 9.08
N LEU A 98 -1.91 -1.01 9.50
CA LEU A 98 -1.82 -0.13 10.67
C LEU A 98 -1.96 -0.93 11.97
N SER A 99 -1.22 -0.52 13.01
CA SER A 99 -1.38 -1.08 14.34
C SER A 99 -2.73 -0.71 14.95
N THR A 100 -3.19 -1.48 15.95
CA THR A 100 -4.43 -1.19 16.69
C THR A 100 -4.45 0.23 17.23
N ALA A 101 -3.37 0.66 17.89
CA ALA A 101 -3.23 2.02 18.42
C ALA A 101 -3.34 3.10 17.32
N THR A 102 -2.81 2.82 16.12
CA THR A 102 -2.91 3.74 14.97
C THR A 102 -4.35 3.83 14.47
N CYS A 103 -5.04 2.69 14.32
CA CYS A 103 -6.45 2.63 13.93
C CYS A 103 -7.36 3.34 14.94
N GLU A 104 -7.13 3.13 16.24
CA GLU A 104 -7.86 3.80 17.31
C GLU A 104 -7.67 5.31 17.27
N ALA A 105 -6.43 5.79 17.10
CA ALA A 105 -6.15 7.23 16.98
C ALA A 105 -6.86 7.85 15.76
N ILE A 106 -6.88 7.16 14.62
CA ILE A 106 -7.62 7.56 13.42
C ILE A 106 -9.12 7.64 13.72
N GLN A 107 -9.68 6.60 14.33
CA GLN A 107 -11.10 6.55 14.69
C GLN A 107 -11.48 7.70 15.63
N GLN A 108 -10.69 7.93 16.68
CA GLN A 108 -10.90 9.02 17.62
C GLN A 108 -10.85 10.39 16.92
N ALA A 109 -9.89 10.60 16.02
CA ALA A 109 -9.80 11.84 15.25
C ALA A 109 -10.94 11.99 14.23
N ALA A 110 -11.50 10.89 13.71
CA ALA A 110 -12.64 10.91 12.82
C ALA A 110 -13.94 11.29 13.54
N GLN A 111 -14.16 10.71 14.72
CA GLN A 111 -15.39 10.84 15.49
C GLN A 111 -15.49 12.13 16.32
N ASN A 112 -14.36 12.81 16.56
CA ASN A 112 -14.31 13.99 17.43
C ASN A 112 -13.76 15.24 16.74
N TYR A 113 -14.06 16.40 17.31
CA TYR A 113 -13.25 17.60 17.09
C TYR A 113 -11.90 17.41 17.77
N VAL A 114 -10.83 17.82 17.09
CA VAL A 114 -9.44 17.65 17.57
C VAL A 114 -8.68 18.96 17.48
N ASN A 115 -7.66 19.11 18.32
CA ASN A 115 -6.79 20.28 18.42
C ASN A 115 -5.73 20.34 17.28
N LEU A 116 -6.13 20.03 16.05
CA LEU A 116 -5.25 19.89 14.89
C LEU A 116 -4.44 21.17 14.59
N GLU A 117 -5.12 22.31 14.53
CA GLU A 117 -4.50 23.63 14.31
C GLU A 117 -4.86 24.60 15.44
N TYR A 118 -5.12 24.08 16.65
CA TYR A 118 -5.59 24.89 17.79
C TYR A 118 -4.79 24.59 19.05
N ASP A 119 -4.04 25.58 19.52
CA ASP A 119 -3.25 25.46 20.73
C ASP A 119 -4.10 25.62 21.98
N ILE A 120 -4.18 24.54 22.77
CA ILE A 120 -4.99 24.48 23.98
C ILE A 120 -4.43 25.41 25.07
N ALA A 121 -3.10 25.49 25.21
CA ALA A 121 -2.46 26.28 26.24
C ALA A 121 -2.64 27.78 26.00
N THR A 122 -2.54 28.21 24.74
CA THR A 122 -2.63 29.64 24.38
C THR A 122 -4.02 30.08 23.90
N GLY A 123 -4.91 29.13 23.57
CA GLY A 123 -6.23 29.40 23.01
C GLY A 123 -6.20 30.02 21.60
N ARG A 124 -5.12 29.79 20.83
CA ARG A 124 -4.89 30.43 19.52
C ARG A 124 -4.68 29.39 18.42
N ARG A 125 -4.76 29.84 17.17
CA ARG A 125 -4.39 29.01 16.02
C ARG A 125 -2.92 28.60 16.10
N GLY A 126 -2.64 27.31 15.94
CA GLY A 126 -1.30 26.73 15.87
C GLY A 126 -1.04 26.03 14.53
N HIS A 127 0.19 25.56 14.33
CA HIS A 127 0.54 24.73 13.18
C HIS A 127 0.27 23.24 13.47
N ARG A 128 -0.13 22.47 12.46
CA ARG A 128 -0.44 21.04 12.63
C ARG A 128 0.78 20.17 12.91
N ASP A 129 1.94 20.53 12.35
CA ASP A 129 3.17 19.75 12.48
C ASP A 129 3.62 19.59 13.94
N ARG A 130 3.21 20.49 14.84
CA ARG A 130 3.52 20.40 16.28
C ARG A 130 3.09 19.08 16.94
N ILE A 131 2.19 18.34 16.30
CA ILE A 131 1.70 17.04 16.77
C ILE A 131 2.76 15.94 16.51
N THR A 132 3.41 15.97 15.34
CA THR A 132 4.35 14.93 14.91
C THR A 132 5.81 15.36 15.03
N GLU A 133 6.10 16.66 14.95
CA GLU A 133 7.46 17.21 14.92
C GLU A 133 8.29 16.86 16.17
N PRO A 134 7.79 17.01 17.41
CA PRO A 134 8.57 16.61 18.58
C PRO A 134 8.94 15.11 18.58
N LEU A 135 8.06 14.26 18.04
CA LEU A 135 8.31 12.83 17.93
C LEU A 135 9.38 12.54 16.87
N LEU A 136 9.32 13.20 15.71
CA LEU A 136 10.31 13.05 14.65
C LEU A 136 11.67 13.60 15.07
N GLN A 137 11.72 14.72 15.79
CA GLN A 137 12.96 15.25 16.38
C GLN A 137 13.60 14.21 17.31
N GLN A 138 12.81 13.61 18.20
CA GLN A 138 13.30 12.59 19.11
C GLN A 138 13.80 11.33 18.38
N LEU A 139 13.10 10.90 17.33
CA LEU A 139 13.41 9.66 16.61
C LEU A 139 14.55 9.80 15.60
N THR A 140 14.76 11.00 15.05
CA THR A 140 15.69 11.20 13.92
C THR A 140 16.82 12.18 14.23
N GLY A 141 16.73 12.96 15.31
CA GLY A 141 17.66 14.03 15.62
C GLY A 141 17.56 15.25 14.69
N CYS A 142 16.53 15.34 13.83
CA CYS A 142 16.34 16.49 12.96
C CYS A 142 16.06 17.78 13.74
N GLU A 143 16.35 18.93 13.15
CA GLU A 143 16.01 20.22 13.76
C GLU A 143 14.51 20.54 13.64
N ALA A 144 13.91 20.23 12.48
CA ALA A 144 12.50 20.48 12.21
C ALA A 144 11.94 19.44 11.23
N SER A 145 10.62 19.34 11.15
CA SER A 145 9.95 18.42 10.22
C SER A 145 8.62 18.95 9.70
N THR A 146 8.18 18.47 8.54
CA THR A 146 6.84 18.75 8.02
C THR A 146 6.27 17.56 7.27
N ILE A 147 4.93 17.50 7.17
CA ILE A 147 4.22 16.34 6.63
C ILE A 147 3.32 16.77 5.47
N VAL A 148 3.42 16.03 4.36
CA VAL A 148 2.59 16.19 3.17
C VAL A 148 1.91 14.86 2.79
N ASN A 149 1.06 14.88 1.77
CA ASN A 149 0.21 13.76 1.38
C ASN A 149 0.94 12.42 1.16
N ASN A 150 2.09 12.42 0.47
CA ASN A 150 2.91 11.24 0.21
C ASN A 150 4.36 11.65 -0.13
N ASN A 151 5.28 10.70 -0.22
CA ASN A 151 6.68 11.02 -0.49
C ASN A 151 6.91 11.68 -1.87
N ALA A 152 6.09 11.36 -2.88
CA ALA A 152 6.17 12.05 -4.17
C ALA A 152 5.89 13.57 -4.02
N ALA A 153 4.90 13.92 -3.19
CA ALA A 153 4.61 15.31 -2.82
C ALA A 153 5.75 15.92 -1.99
N ALA A 154 6.42 15.13 -1.15
CA ALA A 154 7.56 15.59 -0.35
C ALA A 154 8.74 15.98 -1.25
N VAL A 155 9.11 15.11 -2.19
CA VAL A 155 10.15 15.37 -3.18
C VAL A 155 9.80 16.58 -4.04
N LEU A 156 8.57 16.66 -4.55
CA LEU A 156 8.11 17.81 -5.33
C LEU A 156 8.23 19.14 -4.55
N LEU A 157 7.75 19.16 -3.30
CA LEU A 157 7.78 20.34 -2.44
C LEU A 157 9.21 20.76 -2.10
N ALA A 158 10.07 19.79 -1.80
CA ALA A 158 11.47 20.04 -1.46
C ALA A 158 12.22 20.63 -2.67
N LEU A 159 12.13 19.98 -3.84
CA LEU A 159 12.78 20.45 -5.07
C LEU A 159 12.30 21.84 -5.48
N GLN A 160 10.99 22.08 -5.43
CA GLN A 160 10.42 23.40 -5.77
C GLN A 160 10.87 24.48 -4.79
N THR A 161 11.05 24.15 -3.52
CA THR A 161 11.47 25.12 -2.50
C THR A 161 12.98 25.39 -2.54
N MET A 162 13.79 24.36 -2.79
CA MET A 162 15.25 24.43 -2.71
C MET A 162 15.91 24.86 -4.03
N ALA A 163 15.34 24.47 -5.18
CA ALA A 163 16.04 24.54 -6.46
C ALA A 163 15.17 24.97 -7.66
N ARG A 164 14.03 25.63 -7.45
CA ARG A 164 13.23 26.15 -8.56
C ARG A 164 14.04 27.13 -9.42
N GLY A 165 14.12 26.85 -10.72
CA GLY A 165 14.90 27.62 -11.69
C GLY A 165 16.42 27.41 -11.60
N LYS A 166 16.88 26.45 -10.79
CA LYS A 166 18.29 26.10 -10.60
C LYS A 166 18.56 24.65 -11.00
N GLU A 167 19.83 24.35 -11.25
CA GLU A 167 20.28 22.99 -11.54
C GLU A 167 20.31 22.12 -10.29
N VAL A 168 19.81 20.91 -10.41
CA VAL A 168 19.86 19.86 -9.39
C VAL A 168 20.75 18.74 -9.91
N ILE A 169 21.89 18.55 -9.26
CA ILE A 169 22.87 17.54 -9.63
C ILE A 169 22.45 16.21 -9.01
N VAL A 170 22.31 15.17 -9.83
CA VAL A 170 21.88 13.82 -9.39
C VAL A 170 22.55 12.75 -10.24
N SER A 171 22.87 11.61 -9.64
CA SER A 171 23.41 10.45 -10.34
C SER A 171 22.43 9.93 -11.39
N ARG A 172 22.91 9.65 -12.61
CA ARG A 172 22.10 9.02 -13.67
C ARG A 172 21.53 7.66 -13.22
N GLY A 173 22.29 6.94 -12.39
CA GLY A 173 21.85 5.67 -11.80
C GLY A 173 20.72 5.80 -10.79
N GLU A 174 20.37 7.01 -10.36
CA GLU A 174 19.35 7.31 -9.34
C GLU A 174 18.07 7.95 -9.95
N LEU A 175 18.00 8.07 -11.27
CA LEU A 175 16.80 8.55 -12.01
C LEU A 175 15.77 7.43 -12.18
N ILE A 176 15.07 7.12 -11.08
CA ILE A 176 14.31 5.88 -10.95
C ILE A 176 12.81 6.07 -11.25
N GLU A 177 12.18 4.96 -11.59
CA GLU A 177 10.73 4.83 -11.67
C GLU A 177 10.25 3.94 -10.52
N ILE A 178 9.38 4.49 -9.66
CA ILE A 178 8.81 3.78 -8.51
C ILE A 178 7.32 3.56 -8.74
N GLY A 179 6.89 2.30 -8.62
CA GLY A 179 5.52 1.92 -8.97
C GLY A 179 5.29 2.00 -10.47
N GLY A 180 4.13 2.50 -10.90
CA GLY A 180 3.76 2.58 -12.33
C GLY A 180 3.60 4.00 -12.90
N ALA A 181 3.93 5.05 -12.13
CA ALA A 181 3.72 6.44 -12.59
C ALA A 181 4.64 7.49 -11.95
N PHE A 182 5.40 7.15 -10.90
CA PHE A 182 6.33 8.11 -10.29
C PHE A 182 7.70 7.94 -10.91
N ARG A 183 8.15 8.96 -11.64
CA ARG A 183 9.48 9.03 -12.25
C ARG A 183 10.19 10.27 -11.71
N VAL A 184 11.36 10.08 -11.12
CA VAL A 184 12.14 11.19 -10.54
C VAL A 184 12.34 12.34 -11.56
N PRO A 185 12.71 12.08 -12.84
CA PRO A 185 12.83 13.15 -13.83
C PRO A 185 11.55 13.97 -14.06
N ASP A 186 10.38 13.31 -14.07
CA ASP A 186 9.10 13.96 -14.34
C ASP A 186 8.68 14.85 -13.15
N VAL A 187 8.98 14.41 -11.92
CA VAL A 187 8.74 15.18 -10.69
C VAL A 187 9.69 16.37 -10.59
N MET A 188 10.97 16.18 -10.95
CA MET A 188 11.94 17.27 -11.03
C MET A 188 11.49 18.33 -12.03
N ALA A 189 11.06 17.93 -13.23
CA ALA A 189 10.54 18.86 -14.23
C ALA A 189 9.30 19.62 -13.71
N ALA A 190 8.36 18.93 -13.06
CA ALA A 190 7.17 19.55 -12.47
C ALA A 190 7.49 20.52 -11.31
N SER A 191 8.58 20.30 -10.58
CA SER A 191 9.04 21.19 -9.51
C SER A 191 9.58 22.53 -10.03
N GLY A 192 9.93 22.60 -11.32
CA GLY A 192 10.65 23.72 -11.92
C GLY A 192 12.16 23.70 -11.67
N ALA A 193 12.69 22.60 -11.11
CA ALA A 193 14.12 22.33 -11.06
C ALA A 193 14.66 21.92 -12.44
N ILE A 194 15.93 22.19 -12.69
CA ILE A 194 16.61 21.81 -13.92
C ILE A 194 17.45 20.56 -13.64
N LEU A 195 17.13 19.44 -14.28
CA LEU A 195 17.86 18.18 -14.10
C LEU A 195 19.29 18.30 -14.65
N ARG A 196 20.29 18.07 -13.81
CA ARG A 196 21.71 17.95 -14.17
C ARG A 196 22.22 16.57 -13.79
N GLU A 197 22.05 15.60 -14.68
CA GLU A 197 22.48 14.22 -14.44
C GLU A 197 23.99 14.03 -14.59
N VAL A 198 24.61 13.24 -13.71
CA VAL A 198 26.06 12.96 -13.68
C VAL A 198 26.36 11.46 -13.58
N GLY A 199 27.60 11.08 -13.85
CA GLY A 199 28.05 9.69 -13.79
C GLY A 199 27.37 8.78 -14.81
N THR A 200 27.30 7.49 -14.47
CA THR A 200 26.69 6.43 -15.30
C THR A 200 25.69 5.61 -14.50
N THR A 201 24.95 4.73 -15.16
CA THR A 201 23.92 3.91 -14.51
C THR A 201 24.45 3.11 -13.32
N ASN A 202 25.57 2.42 -13.49
CA ASN A 202 26.14 1.55 -12.46
C ASN A 202 27.20 2.25 -11.61
N ARG A 203 27.91 3.25 -12.14
CA ARG A 203 29.02 3.92 -11.46
C ARG A 203 28.89 5.43 -11.52
N THR A 204 28.78 6.01 -10.35
CA THR A 204 28.93 7.44 -10.12
C THR A 204 30.00 7.64 -9.04
N HIS A 205 30.84 8.64 -9.24
CA HIS A 205 31.93 9.02 -8.35
C HIS A 205 31.72 10.46 -7.87
N LEU A 206 32.31 10.80 -6.72
CA LEU A 206 32.20 12.15 -6.16
C LEU A 206 32.68 13.25 -7.13
N ARG A 207 33.72 12.96 -7.93
CA ARG A 207 34.21 13.88 -8.98
C ARG A 207 33.15 14.23 -10.01
N ASP A 208 32.24 13.31 -10.33
CA ASP A 208 31.20 13.55 -11.35
C ASP A 208 30.22 14.61 -10.85
N TYR A 209 29.95 14.64 -9.54
CA TYR A 209 29.19 15.72 -8.89
C TYR A 209 29.99 17.03 -8.89
N ALA A 210 31.26 16.99 -8.44
CA ALA A 210 32.10 18.17 -8.31
C ALA A 210 32.31 18.91 -9.65
N GLU A 211 32.57 18.17 -10.73
CA GLU A 211 32.77 18.72 -12.08
C GLU A 211 31.50 19.34 -12.68
N ALA A 212 30.32 18.96 -12.20
CA ALA A 212 29.05 19.49 -12.67
C ALA A 212 28.60 20.78 -11.96
N ILE A 213 29.23 21.13 -10.83
CA ILE A 213 28.91 22.34 -10.06
C ILE A 213 29.24 23.59 -10.89
N ASN A 214 28.29 24.51 -10.93
CA ASN A 214 28.41 25.83 -11.57
C ASN A 214 27.53 26.87 -10.86
N GLU A 215 27.50 28.11 -11.36
CA GLU A 215 26.75 29.22 -10.78
C GLU A 215 25.23 29.02 -10.73
N ASN A 216 24.69 28.11 -11.55
CA ASN A 216 23.27 27.79 -11.59
C ASN A 216 22.92 26.60 -10.67
N THR A 217 23.90 25.93 -10.07
CA THR A 217 23.65 24.80 -9.17
C THR A 217 22.92 25.26 -7.90
N GLY A 218 21.80 24.61 -7.62
CA GLY A 218 20.94 24.90 -6.47
C GLY A 218 20.87 23.80 -5.44
N LEU A 219 21.16 22.55 -5.81
CA LEU A 219 20.99 21.39 -4.94
C LEU A 219 21.86 20.21 -5.41
N LEU A 220 22.46 19.50 -4.45
CA LEU A 220 22.96 18.14 -4.66
C LEU A 220 21.90 17.16 -4.17
N LEU A 221 21.40 16.32 -5.08
CA LEU A 221 20.36 15.34 -4.79
C LEU A 221 20.94 13.93 -4.82
N LYS A 222 20.54 13.15 -3.81
CA LYS A 222 20.68 11.70 -3.77
C LYS A 222 19.31 11.04 -3.71
N VAL A 223 19.10 9.98 -4.48
CA VAL A 223 17.87 9.18 -4.39
C VAL A 223 18.21 7.73 -4.08
N HIS A 224 17.61 7.19 -3.02
CA HIS A 224 17.84 5.81 -2.62
C HIS A 224 17.15 4.83 -3.59
N PRO A 225 17.86 3.83 -4.16
CA PRO A 225 17.30 2.86 -5.08
C PRO A 225 16.42 1.83 -4.34
N SER A 226 15.27 2.28 -3.87
CA SER A 226 14.43 1.52 -2.94
C SER A 226 13.66 0.36 -3.60
N ASN A 227 13.49 0.36 -4.93
CA ASN A 227 12.69 -0.63 -5.65
C ASN A 227 13.45 -1.49 -6.69
N TYR A 228 14.77 -1.34 -6.79
CA TYR A 228 15.65 -2.23 -7.56
C TYR A 228 17.07 -2.23 -6.96
N LYS A 229 17.94 -3.13 -7.40
CA LYS A 229 19.36 -3.16 -7.01
C LYS A 229 20.20 -3.39 -8.25
N ILE A 230 21.30 -2.64 -8.39
CA ILE A 230 22.29 -2.88 -9.43
C ILE A 230 23.36 -3.81 -8.85
N LEU A 231 23.59 -4.96 -9.49
CA LEU A 231 24.60 -5.93 -9.09
C LEU A 231 25.81 -5.89 -10.04
N GLY A 232 26.99 -6.26 -9.55
CA GLY A 232 28.25 -6.26 -10.30
C GLY A 232 29.14 -5.05 -9.96
N PHE A 233 29.78 -4.45 -10.98
CA PHE A 233 30.66 -3.30 -10.79
C PHE A 233 29.85 -2.02 -10.58
N THR A 234 29.60 -1.67 -9.33
CA THR A 234 28.85 -0.46 -8.95
C THR A 234 29.68 0.48 -8.08
N SER A 235 29.37 1.77 -8.15
CA SER A 235 29.89 2.77 -7.21
C SER A 235 28.88 3.91 -7.04
N THR A 236 28.75 4.38 -5.82
CA THR A 236 27.96 5.57 -5.48
C THR A 236 28.73 6.36 -4.43
N PRO A 237 28.78 7.70 -4.51
CA PRO A 237 29.25 8.49 -3.39
C PRO A 237 28.32 8.26 -2.18
N SER A 238 28.90 8.34 -0.98
CA SER A 238 28.15 8.32 0.27
C SER A 238 27.42 9.65 0.48
N MET A 239 26.49 9.70 1.43
CA MET A 239 25.80 10.96 1.73
C MET A 239 26.76 11.94 2.42
N GLU A 240 27.66 11.45 3.28
CA GLU A 240 28.71 12.23 3.94
C GLU A 240 29.64 12.91 2.94
N GLU A 241 30.06 12.20 1.88
CA GLU A 241 30.89 12.78 0.82
C GLU A 241 30.15 13.92 0.08
N LEU A 242 28.84 13.76 -0.14
CA LEU A 242 28.01 14.79 -0.80
C LEU A 242 27.73 15.99 0.12
N THR A 243 27.54 15.78 1.42
CA THR A 243 27.34 16.88 2.39
C THR A 243 28.62 17.69 2.55
N GLU A 244 29.79 17.05 2.61
CA GLU A 244 31.08 17.72 2.61
C GLU A 244 31.29 18.55 1.33
N LEU A 245 31.01 17.98 0.15
CA LEU A 245 31.10 18.68 -1.12
C LEU A 245 30.15 19.88 -1.19
N GLY A 246 28.91 19.71 -0.72
CA GLY A 246 27.91 20.77 -0.64
C GLY A 246 28.36 21.91 0.27
N ALA A 247 28.90 21.59 1.45
CA ALA A 247 29.42 22.57 2.40
C ALA A 247 30.60 23.37 1.81
N GLN A 248 31.52 22.72 1.09
CA GLN A 248 32.66 23.40 0.43
C GLN A 248 32.22 24.45 -0.60
N HIS A 249 31.07 24.24 -1.26
CA HIS A 249 30.57 25.10 -2.33
C HIS A 249 29.36 25.96 -1.92
N GLY A 250 28.89 25.85 -0.68
CA GLY A 250 27.68 26.56 -0.20
C GLY A 250 26.39 26.10 -0.90
N ILE A 251 26.31 24.83 -1.29
CA ILE A 251 25.16 24.23 -1.98
C ILE A 251 24.45 23.26 -1.03
N PRO A 252 23.13 23.36 -0.84
CA PRO A 252 22.41 22.45 0.03
C PRO A 252 22.33 21.04 -0.56
N THR A 253 22.01 20.09 0.29
CA THR A 253 21.90 18.66 -0.01
C THR A 253 20.53 18.11 0.34
N MET A 254 20.02 17.20 -0.46
CA MET A 254 18.77 16.50 -0.20
C MET A 254 18.93 15.01 -0.50
N GLU A 255 18.38 14.17 0.36
CA GLU A 255 18.24 12.74 0.09
C GLU A 255 16.75 12.34 0.07
N ASP A 256 16.31 11.78 -1.06
CA ASP A 256 15.07 11.01 -1.09
C ASP A 256 15.35 9.58 -0.66
N LEU A 257 15.18 9.30 0.63
CA LEU A 257 15.42 7.99 1.23
C LEU A 257 14.29 7.01 0.89
N GLY A 258 13.07 7.52 0.79
CA GLY A 258 11.89 6.77 0.33
C GLY A 258 11.36 5.73 1.31
N SER A 259 12.17 4.81 1.84
CA SER A 259 11.77 3.64 2.65
C SER A 259 11.24 3.99 4.04
N GLY A 260 11.86 5.00 4.69
CA GLY A 260 11.44 5.50 5.99
C GLY A 260 11.80 4.59 7.16
N ALA A 261 12.94 3.89 7.10
CA ALA A 261 13.42 3.10 8.24
C ALA A 261 13.83 4.00 9.42
N LEU A 262 13.19 3.79 10.58
CA LEU A 262 13.48 4.51 11.82
C LEU A 262 14.29 3.68 12.83
N ILE A 263 14.41 2.37 12.62
CA ILE A 263 15.09 1.43 13.51
C ILE A 263 16.01 0.52 12.69
N ASP A 264 17.08 0.04 13.31
CA ASP A 264 18.02 -0.90 12.68
C ASP A 264 17.36 -2.27 12.52
N MET A 265 16.95 -2.57 11.29
CA MET A 265 16.29 -3.82 10.92
C MET A 265 17.20 -5.05 11.13
N THR A 266 18.52 -4.88 11.15
CA THR A 266 19.48 -5.99 11.34
C THR A 266 19.39 -6.60 12.74
N THR A 267 18.98 -5.81 13.74
CA THR A 267 18.71 -6.29 15.10
C THR A 267 17.60 -7.35 15.15
N TYR A 268 16.75 -7.40 14.12
CA TYR A 268 15.68 -8.37 13.93
C TYR A 268 16.02 -9.47 12.92
N GLY A 269 17.29 -9.59 12.50
CA GLY A 269 17.73 -10.55 11.49
C GLY A 269 17.27 -10.21 10.06
N LEU A 270 16.89 -8.95 9.82
CA LEU A 270 16.46 -8.47 8.52
C LEU A 270 17.62 -7.73 7.80
N PRO A 271 17.54 -7.55 6.47
CA PRO A 271 18.56 -6.81 5.73
C PRO A 271 18.70 -5.37 6.24
N HIS A 272 19.92 -4.85 6.15
CA HIS A 272 20.20 -3.45 6.48
C HIS A 272 19.48 -2.51 5.49
N GLU A 273 18.91 -1.46 6.04
CA GLU A 273 18.30 -0.35 5.30
C GLU A 273 18.77 0.95 5.96
N PRO A 274 19.13 2.00 5.18
CA PRO A 274 19.59 3.25 5.75
C PRO A 274 18.58 3.88 6.71
N LEU A 275 19.04 4.32 7.88
CA LEU A 275 18.17 4.96 8.85
C LEU A 275 18.03 6.45 8.59
N VAL A 276 16.82 6.98 8.80
CA VAL A 276 16.58 8.43 8.69
C VAL A 276 17.51 9.21 9.63
N GLY A 277 17.70 8.73 10.87
CA GLY A 277 18.58 9.38 11.84
C GLY A 277 20.06 9.38 11.43
N GLU A 278 20.55 8.31 10.79
CA GLU A 278 21.91 8.26 10.25
C GLU A 278 22.10 9.29 9.14
N ARG A 279 21.10 9.45 8.26
CA ARG A 279 21.14 10.47 7.21
C ARG A 279 21.18 11.88 7.78
N ILE A 280 20.37 12.18 8.78
CA ILE A 280 20.42 13.47 9.47
C ILE A 280 21.79 13.70 10.12
N ALA A 281 22.36 12.68 10.77
CA ALA A 281 23.68 12.75 11.39
C ALA A 281 24.82 12.96 10.37
N SER A 282 24.65 12.54 9.11
CA SER A 282 25.60 12.79 8.01
C SER A 282 25.68 14.25 7.56
N GLY A 283 24.81 15.13 8.09
CA GLY A 283 24.81 16.57 7.81
C GLY A 283 23.92 17.00 6.64
N VAL A 284 23.10 16.09 6.10
CA VAL A 284 22.16 16.39 5.01
C VAL A 284 21.18 17.49 5.42
N ASP A 285 20.85 18.39 4.49
CA ASP A 285 19.96 19.51 4.81
C ASP A 285 18.49 19.08 4.89
N VAL A 286 18.07 18.14 4.03
CA VAL A 286 16.70 17.62 3.94
C VAL A 286 16.69 16.13 3.59
N VAL A 287 15.91 15.34 4.33
CA VAL A 287 15.58 13.95 3.99
C VAL A 287 14.07 13.81 3.77
N THR A 288 13.67 13.10 2.71
CA THR A 288 12.27 12.75 2.43
C THR A 288 12.03 11.24 2.45
N PHE A 289 10.90 10.80 3.00
CA PHE A 289 10.52 9.39 3.02
C PHE A 289 9.00 9.15 3.17
N SER A 290 8.57 7.92 2.87
CA SER A 290 7.18 7.47 3.00
C SER A 290 6.83 7.02 4.43
N GLY A 291 5.62 7.36 4.88
CA GLY A 291 5.07 6.86 6.15
C GLY A 291 4.48 5.44 6.09
N ASP A 292 4.10 4.94 4.90
CA ASP A 292 3.39 3.66 4.71
C ASP A 292 4.26 2.54 4.16
N LYS A 293 5.58 2.66 4.31
CA LYS A 293 6.57 1.64 3.98
C LYS A 293 7.12 0.99 5.26
N LEU A 294 8.42 1.10 5.52
CA LEU A 294 9.06 0.50 6.69
C LEU A 294 8.72 1.20 8.01
N LEU A 295 8.19 2.42 7.95
CA LEU A 295 7.65 3.11 9.12
C LEU A 295 6.36 2.44 9.65
N GLY A 296 5.66 1.64 8.83
CA GLY A 296 4.48 0.90 9.28
C GLY A 296 3.25 1.76 9.62
N GLY A 297 3.22 3.02 9.16
CA GLY A 297 2.17 3.98 9.42
C GLY A 297 1.24 4.21 8.23
N PRO A 298 0.38 5.25 8.29
CA PRO A 298 -0.47 5.63 7.18
C PRO A 298 0.32 6.32 6.06
N GLN A 299 -0.29 6.45 4.87
CA GLN A 299 0.35 7.15 3.75
C GLN A 299 0.65 8.60 4.13
N ALA A 300 1.92 8.96 4.09
CA ALA A 300 2.41 10.32 4.31
C ALA A 300 3.74 10.52 3.57
N GLY A 301 4.05 11.76 3.23
CA GLY A 301 5.39 12.20 2.86
C GLY A 301 5.97 12.97 4.02
N ILE A 302 7.03 12.44 4.60
CA ILE A 302 7.67 12.99 5.78
C ILE A 302 8.94 13.68 5.33
N ILE A 303 9.09 14.95 5.72
CA ILE A 303 10.27 15.77 5.43
C ILE A 303 10.90 16.14 6.76
N VAL A 304 12.16 15.76 6.97
CA VAL A 304 12.95 16.10 8.17
C VAL A 304 14.25 16.77 7.74
N GLY A 305 14.78 17.67 8.55
CA GLY A 305 16.03 18.35 8.22
C GLY A 305 16.27 19.62 9.02
N LYS A 306 17.01 20.55 8.40
CA LYS A 306 17.34 21.85 9.00
C LYS A 306 16.13 22.78 9.05
N THR A 307 16.02 23.53 10.14
CA THR A 307 14.90 24.47 10.40
C THR A 307 14.69 25.44 9.26
N GLU A 308 15.79 25.97 8.69
CA GLU A 308 15.73 26.96 7.62
C GLU A 308 14.98 26.46 6.37
N TRP A 309 15.10 25.17 6.03
CA TRP A 309 14.49 24.59 4.83
C TRP A 309 13.05 24.19 5.10
N ILE A 310 12.80 23.58 6.24
CA ILE A 310 11.45 23.20 6.66
C ILE A 310 10.54 24.44 6.76
N GLU A 311 11.03 25.54 7.32
CA GLU A 311 10.27 26.81 7.39
C GLU A 311 10.00 27.42 6.01
N LYS A 312 10.94 27.33 5.07
CA LYS A 312 10.72 27.73 3.67
C LYS A 312 9.63 26.87 3.02
N MET A 313 9.64 25.56 3.26
CA MET A 313 8.63 24.63 2.73
C MET A 313 7.24 24.88 3.32
N ARG A 314 7.14 25.14 4.62
CA ARG A 314 5.87 25.51 5.29
C ARG A 314 5.22 26.75 4.68
N LYS A 315 6.04 27.71 4.24
CA LYS A 315 5.60 28.96 3.59
C LYS A 315 5.32 28.80 2.09
N ASN A 316 5.74 27.71 1.47
CA ASN A 316 5.48 27.46 0.06
C ASN A 316 3.97 27.28 -0.19
N PRO A 317 3.35 28.01 -1.13
CA PRO A 317 1.92 27.86 -1.45
C PRO A 317 1.48 26.43 -1.78
N MET A 318 2.36 25.60 -2.35
CA MET A 318 2.06 24.19 -2.63
C MET A 318 1.79 23.38 -1.37
N MET A 319 2.31 23.80 -0.21
CA MET A 319 2.01 23.16 1.07
C MET A 319 0.51 23.08 1.33
N ARG A 320 -0.27 24.07 0.88
CA ARG A 320 -1.73 24.05 1.04
C ARG A 320 -2.41 22.99 0.17
N ALA A 321 -1.89 22.74 -1.03
CA ALA A 321 -2.40 21.74 -1.96
C ALA A 321 -1.97 20.32 -1.57
N LEU A 322 -0.75 20.18 -1.06
CA LEU A 322 -0.14 18.91 -0.65
C LEU A 322 -0.42 18.55 0.82
N ARG A 323 -1.20 19.38 1.50
CA ARG A 323 -1.48 19.27 2.93
C ARG A 323 -2.13 17.95 3.27
N VAL A 324 -1.52 17.22 4.20
CA VAL A 324 -2.07 15.98 4.77
C VAL A 324 -3.33 16.24 5.60
N ASP A 325 -4.28 15.30 5.65
CA ASP A 325 -5.52 15.46 6.43
C ASP A 325 -5.38 15.05 7.91
N LYS A 326 -6.45 15.25 8.69
CA LYS A 326 -6.43 15.04 10.16
C LYS A 326 -6.26 13.57 10.55
N LEU A 327 -6.78 12.64 9.75
CA LEU A 327 -6.77 11.20 10.04
C LEU A 327 -5.34 10.70 9.95
N ILE A 328 -4.65 11.06 8.87
CA ILE A 328 -3.25 10.69 8.66
C ILE A 328 -2.35 11.30 9.75
N ILE A 329 -2.54 12.57 10.14
CA ILE A 329 -1.77 13.16 11.24
C ILE A 329 -1.99 12.42 12.56
N ALA A 330 -3.24 12.07 12.90
CA ALA A 330 -3.54 11.33 14.11
C ALA A 330 -2.93 9.93 14.10
N GLY A 331 -3.08 9.20 12.99
CA GLY A 331 -2.49 7.88 12.81
C GLY A 331 -0.96 7.93 12.85
N LEU A 332 -0.34 8.86 12.14
CA LEU A 332 1.11 9.02 12.12
C LEU A 332 1.66 9.38 13.50
N SER A 333 0.99 10.27 14.25
CA SER A 333 1.38 10.58 15.63
C SER A 333 1.38 9.34 16.52
N ALA A 334 0.33 8.51 16.46
CA ALA A 334 0.26 7.28 17.23
C ALA A 334 1.32 6.26 16.78
N THR A 335 1.55 6.13 15.46
CA THR A 335 2.63 5.30 14.91
C THR A 335 4.00 5.73 15.45
N LEU A 336 4.33 7.02 15.41
CA LEU A 336 5.61 7.52 15.90
C LEU A 336 5.77 7.33 17.42
N GLN A 337 4.69 7.46 18.19
CA GLN A 337 4.70 7.19 19.63
C GLN A 337 5.05 5.74 19.95
N LEU A 338 4.65 4.76 19.12
CA LEU A 338 5.02 3.36 19.32
C LEU A 338 6.53 3.15 19.24
N TYR A 339 7.23 3.86 18.36
CA TYR A 339 8.70 3.81 18.28
C TYR A 339 9.41 4.41 19.52
N LEU A 340 8.70 5.17 20.36
CA LEU A 340 9.23 5.75 21.60
C LEU A 340 8.86 4.93 22.85
N THR A 341 8.36 3.71 22.66
CA THR A 341 8.08 2.75 23.74
C THR A 341 9.12 1.63 23.72
N ALA A 342 9.18 0.81 24.78
CA ALA A 342 10.20 -0.22 24.93
C ALA A 342 10.31 -1.14 23.69
N ASP A 343 11.56 -1.39 23.25
CA ASP A 343 11.91 -2.03 21.97
C ASP A 343 11.39 -3.47 21.85
N ASP A 344 11.34 -4.21 22.96
CA ASP A 344 10.88 -5.60 23.02
C ASP A 344 9.43 -5.78 22.57
N ALA A 345 8.64 -4.72 22.59
CA ALA A 345 7.23 -4.75 22.19
C ALA A 345 6.99 -4.32 20.73
N LEU A 346 8.00 -3.87 19.97
CA LEU A 346 7.80 -3.34 18.61
C LEU A 346 7.31 -4.42 17.63
N THR A 347 7.84 -5.64 17.72
CA THR A 347 7.39 -6.78 16.91
C THR A 347 5.95 -7.15 17.17
N GLU A 348 5.43 -6.91 18.37
CA GLU A 348 4.02 -7.19 18.71
C GLU A 348 3.10 -6.06 18.26
N ARG A 349 3.58 -4.81 18.34
CA ARG A 349 2.80 -3.60 18.05
C ARG A 349 2.68 -3.32 16.57
N PHE A 350 3.71 -3.60 15.78
CA PHE A 350 3.72 -3.32 14.34
C PHE A 350 3.40 -4.57 13.52
N PRO A 351 2.24 -4.63 12.84
CA PRO A 351 1.84 -5.81 12.07
C PRO A 351 2.84 -6.18 10.97
N MET A 352 3.47 -5.18 10.36
CA MET A 352 4.49 -5.36 9.34
C MET A 352 5.76 -6.01 9.93
N LEU A 353 6.25 -5.51 11.07
CA LEU A 353 7.47 -6.04 11.68
C LEU A 353 7.22 -7.45 12.20
N ASN A 354 6.06 -7.69 12.81
CA ASN A 354 5.62 -9.03 13.22
C ASN A 354 5.66 -10.05 12.08
N ARG A 355 5.21 -9.64 10.88
CA ARG A 355 5.22 -10.48 9.68
C ARG A 355 6.65 -10.75 9.22
N TYR A 356 7.51 -9.74 9.18
CA TYR A 356 8.91 -9.90 8.80
C TYR A 356 9.67 -10.86 9.71
N THR A 357 9.47 -10.75 11.01
CA THR A 357 10.26 -11.47 12.01
C THR A 357 9.66 -12.80 12.45
N ARG A 358 8.54 -13.21 11.84
CA ARG A 358 7.83 -14.42 12.24
C ARG A 358 8.75 -15.66 12.15
N PRO A 359 8.88 -16.45 13.23
CA PRO A 359 9.71 -17.65 13.23
C PRO A 359 9.24 -18.69 12.22
N MET A 360 10.18 -19.41 11.60
CA MET A 360 9.88 -20.47 10.63
C MET A 360 9.08 -21.62 11.27
N GLU A 361 9.35 -21.96 12.53
CA GLU A 361 8.61 -22.98 13.27
C GLU A 361 7.11 -22.66 13.33
N THR A 362 6.75 -21.41 13.62
CA THR A 362 5.35 -20.95 13.62
C THR A 362 4.70 -21.07 12.24
N LEU A 363 5.45 -20.84 11.17
CA LEU A 363 4.95 -21.00 9.80
C LEU A 363 4.73 -22.47 9.43
N HIS A 364 5.62 -23.37 9.85
CA HIS A 364 5.45 -24.82 9.63
C HIS A 364 4.22 -25.37 10.37
N THR A 365 4.02 -24.95 11.63
CA THR A 365 2.83 -25.33 12.41
C THR A 365 1.56 -24.85 11.70
N LEU A 366 1.50 -23.57 11.32
CA LEU A 366 0.38 -23.02 10.56
C LEU A 366 0.15 -23.77 9.24
N ALA A 367 1.21 -24.09 8.50
CA ALA A 367 1.10 -24.84 7.24
C ALA A 367 0.48 -26.21 7.45
N THR A 368 0.91 -26.93 8.50
CA THR A 368 0.41 -28.26 8.82
C THR A 368 -1.08 -28.22 9.18
N GLU A 369 -1.47 -27.29 10.05
CA GLU A 369 -2.85 -27.14 10.48
C GLU A 369 -3.78 -26.72 9.34
N LEU A 370 -3.37 -25.72 8.55
CA LEU A 370 -4.18 -25.22 7.44
C LEU A 370 -4.25 -26.24 6.30
N LYS A 371 -3.17 -26.97 6.00
CA LYS A 371 -3.17 -28.08 5.03
C LYS A 371 -4.25 -29.10 5.39
N ALA A 372 -4.26 -29.59 6.63
CA ALA A 372 -5.23 -30.60 7.05
C ALA A 372 -6.69 -30.12 6.89
N GLN A 373 -6.96 -28.86 7.20
CA GLN A 373 -8.28 -28.25 7.00
C GLN A 373 -8.65 -28.18 5.51
N LEU A 374 -7.74 -27.73 4.65
CA LEU A 374 -7.99 -27.62 3.22
C LEU A 374 -8.14 -28.99 2.55
N GLU A 375 -7.35 -29.99 2.93
CA GLU A 375 -7.47 -31.36 2.44
C GLU A 375 -8.85 -31.95 2.76
N SER A 376 -9.38 -31.68 3.96
CA SER A 376 -10.74 -32.14 4.33
C SER A 376 -11.85 -31.51 3.48
N LEU A 377 -11.61 -30.33 2.91
CA LEU A 377 -12.58 -29.60 2.09
C LEU A 377 -12.50 -29.99 0.61
N PHE A 378 -11.29 -30.11 0.07
CA PHE A 378 -11.08 -30.38 -1.36
C PHE A 378 -11.06 -31.88 -1.68
N GLY A 379 -10.68 -32.74 -0.74
CA GLY A 379 -10.50 -34.17 -0.98
C GLY A 379 -9.54 -34.42 -2.15
N GLU A 380 -9.92 -35.29 -3.08
CA GLU A 380 -9.10 -35.64 -4.25
C GLU A 380 -9.11 -34.57 -5.36
N LYS A 381 -9.90 -33.50 -5.23
CA LYS A 381 -10.02 -32.46 -6.27
C LYS A 381 -8.78 -31.57 -6.39
N VAL A 382 -8.04 -31.43 -5.29
CA VAL A 382 -6.85 -30.56 -5.19
C VAL A 382 -5.82 -31.26 -4.31
N ASP A 383 -4.66 -31.59 -4.86
CA ASP A 383 -3.51 -32.02 -4.05
C ASP A 383 -2.88 -30.79 -3.37
N ILE A 384 -2.48 -30.95 -2.11
CA ILE A 384 -1.97 -29.85 -1.29
C ILE A 384 -0.65 -30.25 -0.66
N GLN A 385 0.39 -29.47 -0.93
CA GLN A 385 1.73 -29.73 -0.43
C GLN A 385 2.25 -28.53 0.38
N VAL A 386 3.08 -28.80 1.38
CA VAL A 386 3.84 -27.77 2.11
C VAL A 386 5.19 -27.61 1.43
N SER A 387 5.56 -26.38 1.10
CA SER A 387 6.83 -26.10 0.43
C SER A 387 7.55 -24.91 1.06
N ASP A 388 8.87 -25.05 1.22
CA ASP A 388 9.74 -23.94 1.55
C ASP A 388 9.77 -22.93 0.40
N THR A 389 9.72 -21.66 0.74
CA THR A 389 9.72 -20.57 -0.23
C THR A 389 10.43 -19.35 0.35
N TYR A 390 10.52 -18.33 -0.49
CA TYR A 390 11.04 -17.03 -0.14
C TYR A 390 9.95 -15.99 -0.41
N GLY A 391 9.51 -15.32 0.65
CA GLY A 391 8.67 -14.14 0.60
C GLY A 391 9.49 -12.88 0.33
N GLN A 392 8.80 -11.76 0.19
CA GLN A 392 9.40 -10.46 -0.09
C GLN A 392 9.02 -9.44 0.98
N ILE A 393 9.95 -8.53 1.26
CA ILE A 393 9.67 -7.40 2.15
C ILE A 393 8.62 -6.49 1.51
N GLY A 394 8.86 -6.06 0.27
CA GLY A 394 7.91 -5.31 -0.57
C GLY A 394 8.12 -3.79 -0.62
N SER A 395 7.11 -3.11 -1.17
CA SER A 395 6.87 -1.66 -1.26
C SER A 395 7.97 -0.75 -1.83
N GLY A 396 8.94 -1.31 -2.55
CA GLY A 396 10.09 -0.52 -2.98
C GLY A 396 10.78 0.13 -1.78
N ALA A 397 11.12 -0.70 -0.79
CA ALA A 397 12.10 -0.37 0.25
C ALA A 397 13.30 -1.34 0.15
N LEU A 398 13.04 -2.65 0.09
CA LEU A 398 14.07 -3.68 -0.05
C LEU A 398 13.69 -4.65 -1.20
N PRO A 399 14.17 -4.39 -2.43
CA PRO A 399 13.61 -4.99 -3.65
C PRO A 399 14.16 -6.36 -4.03
N VAL A 400 15.35 -6.71 -3.57
CA VAL A 400 16.02 -7.99 -3.87
C VAL A 400 16.04 -8.91 -2.66
N GLU A 401 15.81 -8.36 -1.47
CA GLU A 401 15.94 -9.12 -0.24
C GLU A 401 14.71 -10.00 -0.01
N THR A 402 14.98 -11.26 0.27
CA THR A 402 13.98 -12.28 0.49
C THR A 402 13.89 -12.68 1.95
N LEU A 403 12.69 -13.04 2.39
CA LEU A 403 12.47 -13.64 3.71
C LEU A 403 12.21 -15.13 3.53
N PRO A 404 12.91 -16.03 4.24
CA PRO A 404 12.50 -17.44 4.31
C PRO A 404 11.01 -17.53 4.64
N SER A 405 10.26 -18.45 4.06
CA SER A 405 8.82 -18.61 4.32
C SER A 405 8.34 -20.02 3.96
N ILE A 406 7.08 -20.30 4.25
CA ILE A 406 6.39 -21.55 3.93
C ILE A 406 5.13 -21.21 3.15
N ALA A 407 4.85 -22.01 2.12
CA ALA A 407 3.62 -21.93 1.35
C ALA A 407 2.86 -23.25 1.34
N LEU A 408 1.54 -23.15 1.17
CA LEU A 408 0.72 -24.24 0.67
C LEU A 408 0.67 -24.17 -0.85
N VAL A 409 1.01 -25.27 -1.50
CA VAL A 409 1.01 -25.42 -2.96
C VAL A 409 -0.18 -26.28 -3.32
N LEU A 410 -1.11 -25.71 -4.08
CA LEU A 410 -2.37 -26.33 -4.47
C LEU A 410 -2.28 -26.73 -5.95
N GLU A 411 -2.46 -28.01 -6.22
CA GLU A 411 -2.51 -28.60 -7.56
C GLU A 411 -3.93 -29.11 -7.85
N PRO A 412 -4.75 -28.36 -8.61
CA PRO A 412 -6.08 -28.81 -8.99
C PRO A 412 -6.02 -29.96 -10.01
N ALA A 413 -6.87 -30.98 -9.83
CA ALA A 413 -6.91 -32.16 -10.71
C ALA A 413 -7.60 -31.90 -12.06
N GLU A 414 -8.69 -31.11 -12.07
CA GLU A 414 -9.54 -30.95 -13.26
C GLU A 414 -9.48 -29.55 -13.91
N VAL A 415 -9.04 -28.53 -13.17
CA VAL A 415 -8.96 -27.14 -13.63
C VAL A 415 -7.52 -26.65 -13.62
N SER A 416 -7.22 -25.54 -14.31
CA SER A 416 -5.88 -24.96 -14.22
C SER A 416 -5.68 -24.22 -12.88
N ALA A 417 -4.43 -24.03 -12.46
CA ALA A 417 -4.12 -23.24 -11.28
C ALA A 417 -4.59 -21.77 -11.42
N GLU A 418 -4.59 -21.21 -12.62
CA GLU A 418 -5.13 -19.87 -12.89
C GLU A 418 -6.64 -19.80 -12.66
N MET A 419 -7.38 -20.85 -13.04
CA MET A 419 -8.82 -20.95 -12.79
C MET A 419 -9.09 -21.09 -11.29
N LEU A 420 -8.35 -21.95 -10.58
CA LEU A 420 -8.45 -22.10 -9.13
C LEU A 420 -8.17 -20.76 -8.44
N ALA A 421 -7.06 -20.09 -8.79
CA ALA A 421 -6.73 -18.79 -8.25
C ALA A 421 -7.80 -17.73 -8.57
N ALA A 422 -8.42 -17.78 -9.76
CA ALA A 422 -9.52 -16.89 -10.09
C ALA A 422 -10.77 -17.15 -9.22
N GLN A 423 -11.08 -18.41 -8.90
CA GLN A 423 -12.17 -18.75 -7.98
C GLN A 423 -11.90 -18.21 -6.57
N PHE A 424 -10.69 -18.37 -6.04
CA PHE A 424 -10.29 -17.78 -4.75
C PHE A 424 -10.36 -16.24 -4.76
N ARG A 425 -10.01 -15.57 -5.88
CA ARG A 425 -10.14 -14.10 -6.02
C ARG A 425 -11.60 -13.63 -6.12
N ASN A 426 -12.47 -14.43 -6.70
CA ASN A 426 -13.88 -14.11 -6.93
C ASN A 426 -14.80 -14.55 -5.78
N ALA A 427 -14.25 -15.21 -4.76
CA ALA A 427 -14.97 -15.54 -3.54
C ALA A 427 -15.43 -14.27 -2.79
N THR A 428 -16.27 -14.49 -1.78
CA THR A 428 -16.80 -13.41 -0.92
C THR A 428 -15.66 -12.62 -0.27
N ILE A 429 -14.69 -13.36 0.32
CA ILE A 429 -13.43 -12.81 0.82
C ILE A 429 -12.32 -13.25 -0.15
N PRO A 430 -11.76 -12.35 -0.95
CA PRO A 430 -10.73 -12.73 -1.90
C PRO A 430 -9.45 -13.21 -1.20
N VAL A 431 -8.91 -14.33 -1.65
CA VAL A 431 -7.57 -14.78 -1.27
C VAL A 431 -6.64 -14.63 -2.45
N ILE A 432 -5.56 -13.89 -2.25
CA ILE A 432 -4.59 -13.55 -3.29
C ILE A 432 -3.31 -14.34 -3.05
N GLY A 433 -3.10 -15.40 -3.82
CA GLY A 433 -1.84 -16.13 -3.90
C GLY A 433 -1.05 -15.80 -5.18
N ARG A 434 -0.03 -16.61 -5.47
CA ARG A 434 0.79 -16.50 -6.69
C ARG A 434 0.69 -17.77 -7.55
N ILE A 435 0.84 -17.62 -8.86
CA ILE A 435 1.03 -18.76 -9.77
C ILE A 435 2.53 -18.95 -9.99
N LYS A 436 3.03 -20.14 -9.72
CA LYS A 436 4.44 -20.50 -9.97
C LYS A 436 4.49 -21.94 -10.47
N GLU A 437 5.17 -22.15 -11.59
CA GLU A 437 5.34 -23.47 -12.22
C GLU A 437 4.01 -24.20 -12.49
N GLY A 438 2.96 -23.45 -12.86
CA GLY A 438 1.63 -24.01 -13.14
C GLY A 438 0.82 -24.40 -11.91
N LEU A 439 1.30 -24.09 -10.70
CA LEU A 439 0.64 -24.39 -9.42
C LEU A 439 0.18 -23.11 -8.72
N PHE A 440 -0.83 -23.23 -7.84
CA PHE A 440 -1.33 -22.11 -7.06
C PHE A 440 -0.73 -22.10 -5.65
N TRP A 441 0.05 -21.07 -5.33
CA TRP A 441 0.80 -20.96 -4.08
C TRP A 441 0.15 -19.95 -3.14
N LEU A 442 -0.08 -20.37 -1.90
CA LEU A 442 -0.53 -19.56 -0.78
C LEU A 442 0.62 -19.45 0.24
N ASP A 443 1.41 -18.38 0.16
CA ASP A 443 2.50 -18.11 1.10
C ASP A 443 1.93 -17.62 2.45
N LEU A 444 2.41 -18.22 3.54
CA LEU A 444 1.86 -18.05 4.88
C LEU A 444 2.53 -16.94 5.69
N ARG A 445 3.57 -16.29 5.16
CA ARG A 445 4.28 -15.16 5.81
C ARG A 445 3.32 -14.06 6.28
N THR A 446 2.25 -13.84 5.53
CA THR A 446 1.26 -12.77 5.76
C THR A 446 -0.07 -13.27 6.33
N VAL A 447 -0.19 -14.57 6.65
CA VAL A 447 -1.44 -15.22 7.11
C VAL A 447 -1.43 -15.41 8.62
N TYR A 448 -2.33 -14.74 9.33
CA TYR A 448 -2.55 -14.92 10.78
C TYR A 448 -3.90 -15.60 11.02
N GLU A 449 -4.25 -15.80 12.29
CA GLU A 449 -5.48 -16.49 12.72
C GLU A 449 -6.72 -16.01 11.94
N ARG A 450 -6.94 -14.70 11.83
CA ARG A 450 -8.07 -14.15 11.06
C ARG A 450 -8.01 -14.54 9.57
N GLU A 451 -6.83 -14.40 8.95
CA GLU A 451 -6.66 -14.75 7.54
C GLU A 451 -6.78 -16.27 7.31
N GLN A 452 -6.36 -17.11 8.27
CA GLN A 452 -6.57 -18.56 8.24
C GLN A 452 -8.07 -18.89 8.21
N THR A 453 -8.87 -18.28 9.08
CA THR A 453 -10.33 -18.43 9.06
C THR A 453 -10.90 -18.04 7.69
N TRP A 454 -10.50 -16.89 7.14
CA TRP A 454 -10.96 -16.43 5.84
C TRP A 454 -10.53 -17.32 4.67
N ILE A 455 -9.34 -17.91 4.73
CA ILE A 455 -8.87 -18.89 3.73
C ILE A 455 -9.77 -20.14 3.76
N VAL A 456 -10.11 -20.65 4.94
CA VAL A 456 -10.94 -21.85 5.10
C VAL A 456 -12.37 -21.59 4.63
N GLU A 457 -12.95 -20.45 4.98
CA GLU A 457 -14.27 -20.01 4.47
C GLU A 457 -14.28 -19.92 2.94
N THR A 458 -13.23 -19.33 2.37
CA THR A 458 -13.07 -19.21 0.92
C THR A 458 -12.91 -20.57 0.27
N ALA A 459 -12.05 -21.44 0.81
CA ALA A 459 -11.87 -22.79 0.31
C ALA A 459 -13.17 -23.60 0.36
N THR A 460 -13.99 -23.42 1.40
CA THR A 460 -15.32 -24.05 1.49
C THR A 460 -16.25 -23.60 0.35
N GLN A 461 -16.19 -22.32 -0.05
CA GLN A 461 -16.93 -21.82 -1.19
C GLN A 461 -16.40 -22.39 -2.51
N VAL A 462 -15.08 -22.42 -2.68
CA VAL A 462 -14.43 -22.89 -3.91
C VAL A 462 -14.61 -24.40 -4.10
N ALA A 463 -14.51 -25.20 -3.04
CA ALA A 463 -14.69 -26.66 -3.08
C ALA A 463 -16.11 -27.10 -3.51
N LYS A 464 -17.12 -26.24 -3.33
CA LYS A 464 -18.49 -26.46 -3.83
C LYS A 464 -18.65 -26.12 -5.31
N ALA A 465 -17.73 -25.32 -5.87
CA ALA A 465 -17.76 -24.84 -7.24
C ALA A 465 -16.84 -25.65 -8.18
N LEU A 466 -15.79 -26.26 -7.61
CA LEU A 466 -15.13 -27.46 -8.15
C LEU A 466 -16.04 -28.67 -7.93
#